data_AF-A0A258FNP6-F1
#
_entry.id   AF-A0A258FNP6-F1
#
_cell.length_a   1.000
_cell.length_b   1.000
_cell.length_c   1.000
_cell.angle_alpha   90.00
_cell.angle_beta   90.00
_cell.angle_gamma   90.00
#
_symmetry.space_group_name_H-M   'P 1'
#
loop_
_entity.id
_entity.type
_entity.pdbx_description
1 polymer ?
#
loop_
_entity_poly.entity_id
_entity_poly.type
_entity_poly.pdbx_seq_one_letter_code
_entity_poly.pdbx_strand_id
1 'polypeptide(L)'
;MLTMFAVMLVLQQSPGAVVWETPSAEPAPAVQPAAATPDLPDWAVADPFAWERSQCSPLVRGRETIETCQARVRSDLAAVLGDRLPAGLRPSDAPTPCRATPDADGSFPVECREPERRVVDANPIQDQICESRPRREGGAVAFVTECRPAGAPADRNGLSIRIPVGD
;
A
#
# COMPACT_ATOMS: atom_id res chain seq x y z
N MET A 1 78.23 -16.91 -10.68
CA MET A 1 77.20 -17.72 -9.99
C MET A 1 76.25 -16.90 -9.11
N LEU A 2 76.49 -15.60 -8.86
CA LEU A 2 75.55 -14.76 -8.10
C LEU A 2 74.39 -14.19 -8.96
N THR A 3 74.55 -14.15 -10.28
CA THR A 3 73.56 -13.58 -11.22
C THR A 3 72.41 -14.53 -11.56
N MET A 4 72.58 -15.83 -11.31
CA MET A 4 71.57 -16.84 -11.63
C MET A 4 70.49 -16.98 -10.54
N PHE A 5 70.82 -16.61 -9.30
CA PHE A 5 69.87 -16.64 -8.17
C PHE A 5 68.91 -15.43 -8.15
N ALA A 6 69.30 -14.31 -8.78
CA ALA A 6 68.49 -13.09 -8.81
C ALA A 6 67.28 -13.18 -9.77
N VAL A 7 67.37 -14.00 -10.83
CA VAL A 7 66.29 -14.16 -11.81
C VAL A 7 65.16 -15.04 -11.27
N MET A 8 65.46 -15.97 -10.34
CA MET A 8 64.43 -16.88 -9.81
C MET A 8 63.53 -16.24 -8.76
N LEU A 9 63.98 -15.16 -8.10
CA LEU A 9 63.17 -14.44 -7.09
C LEU A 9 62.13 -13.47 -7.69
N VAL A 10 62.27 -13.09 -8.97
CA VAL A 10 61.35 -12.15 -9.64
C VAL A 10 60.07 -12.85 -10.13
N LEU A 11 60.07 -14.18 -10.25
CA LEU A 11 58.91 -14.96 -10.73
C LEU A 11 57.92 -15.38 -9.63
N GLN A 12 58.22 -15.12 -8.34
CA GLN A 12 57.36 -15.53 -7.22
C GLN A 12 56.51 -14.39 -6.62
N GLN A 13 56.48 -13.21 -7.23
CA GLN A 13 55.75 -12.05 -6.71
C GLN A 13 54.79 -11.48 -7.75
N SER A 14 53.66 -12.15 -7.93
CA SER A 14 52.45 -11.50 -8.45
C SER A 14 51.38 -11.41 -7.36
N PRO A 15 51.48 -10.43 -6.44
CA PRO A 15 50.31 -10.04 -5.66
C PRO A 15 49.32 -9.38 -6.61
N GLY A 16 48.17 -10.02 -6.84
CA GLY A 16 47.03 -9.39 -7.53
C GLY A 16 46.60 -10.00 -8.85
N ALA A 17 47.07 -11.20 -9.23
CA ALA A 17 46.37 -11.96 -10.25
C ALA A 17 45.07 -12.51 -9.64
N VAL A 18 43.98 -11.77 -9.80
CA VAL A 18 42.62 -12.31 -9.57
C VAL A 18 42.42 -13.41 -10.61
N VAL A 19 42.70 -14.64 -10.21
CA VAL A 19 42.32 -15.82 -10.98
C VAL A 19 40.81 -15.95 -10.82
N TRP A 20 40.08 -15.52 -11.84
CA TRP A 20 38.66 -15.83 -11.95
C TRP A 20 38.57 -17.32 -12.24
N GLU A 21 38.36 -18.12 -11.20
CA GLU A 21 37.89 -19.51 -11.32
C GLU A 21 36.65 -19.45 -12.20
N THR A 22 36.71 -19.99 -13.42
CA THR A 22 35.52 -20.08 -14.26
C THR A 22 34.66 -21.16 -13.62
N PRO A 23 33.48 -20.85 -13.04
CA PRO A 23 32.65 -21.88 -12.43
C PRO A 23 32.39 -22.95 -13.48
N SER A 24 32.63 -24.21 -13.12
CA SER A 24 32.25 -25.36 -13.93
C SER A 24 30.82 -25.14 -14.42
N ALA A 25 30.59 -25.27 -15.73
CA ALA A 25 29.30 -24.98 -16.32
C ALA A 25 28.22 -25.85 -15.64
N GLU A 26 27.47 -25.23 -14.73
CA GLU A 26 26.25 -25.80 -14.17
C GLU A 26 25.37 -26.18 -15.36
N PRO A 27 24.83 -27.41 -15.44
CA PRO A 27 23.96 -27.81 -16.53
C PRO A 27 22.87 -26.76 -16.69
N ALA A 28 22.78 -26.18 -17.89
CA ALA A 28 21.81 -25.14 -18.20
C ALA A 28 20.42 -25.60 -17.73
N PRO A 29 19.70 -24.78 -16.93
CA PRO A 29 18.37 -25.15 -16.49
C PRO A 29 17.55 -25.47 -17.73
N ALA A 30 16.93 -26.66 -17.73
CA ALA A 30 16.04 -27.06 -18.80
C ALA A 30 15.04 -25.93 -19.04
N VAL A 31 14.92 -25.49 -20.30
CA VAL A 31 13.95 -24.47 -20.70
C VAL A 31 12.57 -25.00 -20.35
N GLN A 32 12.03 -24.56 -19.21
CA GLN A 32 10.66 -24.85 -18.83
C GLN A 32 9.78 -24.19 -19.88
N PRO A 33 8.82 -24.92 -20.48
CA PRO A 33 7.87 -24.31 -21.39
C PRO A 33 7.18 -23.15 -20.67
N ALA A 34 7.13 -21.99 -21.32
CA ALA A 34 6.43 -20.83 -20.78
C ALA A 34 5.00 -21.26 -20.40
N ALA A 35 4.61 -20.99 -19.16
CA ALA A 35 3.26 -21.28 -18.70
C ALA A 35 2.26 -20.60 -19.64
N ALA A 36 1.19 -21.32 -20.00
CA ALA A 36 0.14 -20.76 -20.83
C ALA A 36 -0.41 -19.50 -20.15
N THR A 37 -0.51 -18.41 -20.90
CA THR A 37 -1.10 -17.17 -20.40
C THR A 37 -2.56 -17.45 -20.01
N PRO A 38 -2.98 -17.08 -18.78
CA PRO A 38 -4.36 -17.23 -18.36
C PRO A 38 -5.31 -16.46 -19.28
N ASP A 39 -6.43 -17.08 -19.62
CA ASP A 39 -7.50 -16.41 -20.36
C ASP A 39 -8.35 -15.59 -19.38
N LEU A 40 -8.21 -14.26 -19.42
CA LEU A 40 -8.94 -13.33 -18.56
C LEU A 40 -10.03 -12.60 -19.37
N PRO A 41 -11.25 -12.48 -18.83
CA PRO A 41 -12.30 -11.72 -19.51
C PRO A 41 -11.97 -10.22 -19.53
N ASP A 42 -12.52 -9.49 -20.51
CA ASP A 42 -12.24 -8.05 -20.70
C ASP A 42 -12.47 -7.20 -19.43
N TRP A 43 -13.50 -7.55 -18.64
CA TRP A 43 -13.80 -6.81 -17.41
C TRP A 43 -12.75 -7.04 -16.31
N ALA A 44 -12.03 -8.17 -16.33
CA ALA A 44 -10.92 -8.42 -15.42
C ALA A 44 -9.70 -7.57 -15.76
N VAL A 45 -9.49 -7.28 -17.06
CA VAL A 45 -8.47 -6.35 -17.53
C VAL A 45 -8.87 -4.90 -17.22
N ALA A 46 -10.16 -4.56 -17.33
CA ALA A 46 -10.68 -3.23 -17.05
C ALA A 46 -10.68 -2.87 -15.56
N ASP A 47 -11.03 -3.81 -14.67
CA ASP A 47 -10.98 -3.64 -13.21
C ASP A 47 -10.34 -4.87 -12.51
N PRO A 48 -9.00 -4.89 -12.40
CA PRO A 48 -8.28 -5.99 -11.74
C PRO A 48 -8.63 -6.17 -10.26
N PHE A 49 -9.02 -5.11 -9.56
CA PHE A 49 -9.42 -5.19 -8.15
C PHE A 49 -10.80 -5.81 -8.00
N ALA A 50 -11.77 -5.46 -8.85
CA ALA A 50 -13.06 -6.11 -8.85
C ALA A 50 -12.95 -7.60 -9.20
N TRP A 51 -12.04 -7.96 -10.12
CA TRP A 51 -11.74 -9.35 -10.45
C TRP A 51 -11.24 -10.12 -9.22
N GLU A 52 -10.19 -9.65 -8.54
CA GLU A 52 -9.67 -10.29 -7.32
C GLU A 52 -10.76 -10.48 -6.26
N ARG A 53 -11.55 -9.43 -5.97
CA ARG A 53 -12.63 -9.51 -4.98
C ARG A 53 -13.70 -10.55 -5.36
N SER A 54 -14.01 -10.66 -6.65
CA SER A 54 -15.01 -11.62 -7.14
C SER A 54 -14.51 -13.06 -6.98
N GLN A 55 -13.26 -13.33 -7.39
CA GLN A 55 -12.66 -14.66 -7.36
C GLN A 55 -12.35 -15.12 -5.93
N CYS A 56 -11.94 -14.20 -5.07
CA CYS A 56 -11.61 -14.50 -3.67
C CYS A 56 -12.78 -14.26 -2.71
N SER A 57 -13.99 -14.08 -3.22
CA SER A 57 -15.20 -14.09 -2.39
C SER A 57 -15.37 -15.47 -1.73
N PRO A 58 -15.93 -15.57 -0.50
CA PRO A 58 -16.11 -16.84 0.19
C PRO A 58 -16.90 -17.89 -0.61
N LEU A 59 -17.82 -17.43 -1.46
CA LEU A 59 -18.65 -18.28 -2.31
C LEU A 59 -17.85 -18.92 -3.46
N VAL A 60 -16.88 -18.19 -4.03
CA VAL A 60 -16.08 -18.67 -5.17
C VAL A 60 -14.86 -19.46 -4.70
N ARG A 61 -14.12 -18.96 -3.70
CA ARG A 61 -12.92 -19.64 -3.19
C ARG A 61 -13.20 -20.92 -2.40
N GLY A 62 -14.42 -21.07 -1.87
CA GLY A 62 -14.81 -22.22 -1.05
C GLY A 62 -13.90 -22.41 0.16
N ARG A 63 -13.12 -23.51 0.17
CA ARG A 63 -12.20 -23.84 1.28
C ARG A 63 -10.80 -23.26 1.12
N GLU A 64 -10.46 -22.71 -0.05
CA GLU A 64 -9.17 -22.04 -0.27
C GLU A 64 -9.02 -20.87 0.71
N THR A 65 -7.83 -20.70 1.30
CA THR A 65 -7.56 -19.55 2.16
C THR A 65 -7.54 -18.27 1.34
N ILE A 66 -7.73 -17.12 2.01
CA ILE A 66 -7.73 -15.84 1.30
C ILE A 66 -6.36 -15.57 0.67
N GLU A 67 -5.28 -15.89 1.38
CA GLU A 67 -3.90 -15.68 0.94
C GLU A 67 -3.57 -16.51 -0.30
N THR A 68 -3.98 -17.79 -0.33
CA THR A 68 -3.75 -18.67 -1.48
C THR A 68 -4.54 -18.21 -2.70
N CYS A 69 -5.81 -17.84 -2.52
CA CYS A 69 -6.62 -17.30 -3.62
C CYS A 69 -6.01 -16.02 -4.20
N GLN A 70 -5.63 -15.07 -3.33
CA GLN A 70 -5.04 -13.80 -3.76
C GLN A 70 -3.72 -14.01 -4.49
N ALA A 71 -2.85 -14.90 -3.99
CA ALA A 71 -1.58 -15.22 -4.64
C ALA A 71 -1.78 -15.77 -6.06
N ARG A 72 -2.72 -16.72 -6.23
CA ARG A 72 -3.06 -17.28 -7.53
C ARG A 72 -3.62 -16.23 -8.49
N VAL A 73 -4.65 -15.49 -8.06
CA VAL A 73 -5.31 -14.49 -8.92
C VAL A 73 -4.37 -13.35 -9.30
N ARG A 74 -3.49 -12.91 -8.38
CA ARG A 74 -2.48 -11.89 -8.68
C ARG A 74 -1.39 -12.39 -9.61
N SER A 75 -1.02 -13.67 -9.53
CA SER A 75 -0.13 -14.31 -10.50
C SER A 75 -0.76 -14.32 -11.89
N ASP A 76 -2.04 -14.69 -11.99
CA ASP A 76 -2.78 -14.70 -13.26
C ASP A 76 -2.87 -13.29 -13.88
N LEU A 77 -3.21 -12.30 -13.05
CA LEU A 77 -3.27 -10.89 -13.46
C LEU A 77 -1.89 -10.36 -13.89
N ALA A 78 -0.82 -10.74 -13.19
CA ALA A 78 0.55 -10.32 -13.54
C ALA A 78 0.98 -10.90 -14.90
N ALA A 79 0.61 -12.15 -15.19
CA ALA A 79 0.91 -12.78 -16.48
C ALA A 79 0.23 -12.07 -17.67
N VAL A 80 -0.96 -11.49 -17.47
CA VAL A 80 -1.71 -10.81 -18.54
C VAL A 80 -1.44 -9.31 -18.62
N LEU A 81 -1.30 -8.63 -17.48
CA LEU A 81 -1.17 -7.16 -17.42
C LEU A 81 0.29 -6.69 -17.40
N GLY A 82 1.22 -7.50 -16.90
CA GLY A 82 2.62 -7.14 -16.73
C GLY A 82 2.78 -5.81 -15.98
N ASP A 83 3.46 -4.86 -16.60
CA ASP A 83 3.72 -3.53 -16.02
C ASP A 83 2.46 -2.71 -15.76
N ARG A 84 1.36 -3.01 -16.47
CA ARG A 84 0.06 -2.32 -16.28
C ARG A 84 -0.65 -2.75 -15.00
N LEU A 85 -0.15 -3.77 -14.29
CA LEU A 85 -0.73 -4.23 -13.04
C LEU A 85 -0.59 -3.15 -11.95
N PRO A 86 -1.69 -2.74 -11.28
CA PRO A 86 -1.64 -1.80 -10.17
C PRO A 86 -0.72 -2.28 -9.05
N ALA A 87 0.02 -1.35 -8.43
CA ALA A 87 1.02 -1.67 -7.41
C ALA A 87 0.47 -2.53 -6.25
N GLY A 88 -0.77 -2.30 -5.81
CA GLY A 88 -1.41 -3.07 -4.73
C GLY A 88 -1.76 -4.51 -5.08
N LEU A 89 -1.69 -4.90 -6.35
CA LEU A 89 -1.95 -6.28 -6.82
C LEU A 89 -0.69 -7.00 -7.25
N ARG A 90 0.48 -6.35 -7.18
CA ARG A 90 1.73 -7.00 -7.55
C ARG A 90 2.00 -8.18 -6.60
N PRO A 91 2.46 -9.33 -7.12
CA PRO A 91 2.94 -10.42 -6.29
C PRO A 91 4.02 -9.89 -5.33
N SER A 92 4.05 -10.41 -4.10
CA SER A 92 5.00 -10.01 -3.06
C SER A 92 6.46 -10.26 -3.42
N ASP A 93 6.72 -11.09 -4.44
CA ASP A 93 8.06 -11.35 -4.98
C ASP A 93 8.51 -10.27 -5.99
N ALA A 94 7.66 -9.27 -6.27
CA ALA A 94 8.05 -8.14 -7.10
C ALA A 94 9.13 -7.31 -6.38
N PRO A 95 10.21 -6.90 -7.08
CA PRO A 95 11.29 -6.15 -6.47
C PRO A 95 10.76 -4.87 -5.82
N THR A 96 11.05 -4.69 -4.53
CA THR A 96 10.67 -3.49 -3.77
C THR A 96 11.29 -2.27 -4.44
N PRO A 97 10.49 -1.26 -4.83
CA PRO A 97 11.01 -0.09 -5.52
C PRO A 97 11.93 0.70 -4.59
N CYS A 98 13.22 0.77 -4.91
CA CYS A 98 14.19 1.58 -4.21
C CYS A 98 13.93 3.07 -4.48
N ARG A 99 13.88 3.89 -3.43
CA ARG A 99 13.68 5.34 -3.56
C ARG A 99 14.77 6.10 -2.83
N ALA A 100 15.28 7.14 -3.47
CA ALA A 100 16.16 8.12 -2.85
C ALA A 100 15.30 9.14 -2.09
N THR A 101 15.42 9.19 -0.76
CA THR A 101 14.66 10.14 0.06
C THR A 101 15.65 11.11 0.71
N PRO A 102 15.40 12.43 0.69
CA PRO A 102 16.29 13.38 1.35
C PRO A 102 16.28 13.16 2.87
N ASP A 103 17.48 13.01 3.44
CA ASP A 103 17.71 12.95 4.89
C ASP A 103 17.88 14.38 5.46
N ALA A 104 17.89 14.50 6.79
CA ALA A 104 18.04 15.77 7.51
C ALA A 104 19.34 16.51 7.14
N ASP A 105 20.39 15.77 6.78
CA ASP A 105 21.68 16.31 6.37
C ASP A 105 21.77 16.66 4.88
N GLY A 106 20.66 16.53 4.13
CA GLY A 106 20.60 16.81 2.69
C GLY A 106 21.18 15.70 1.78
N SER A 107 21.58 14.57 2.38
CA SER A 107 21.94 13.37 1.63
C SER A 107 20.70 12.66 1.09
N PHE A 108 20.85 11.83 0.05
CA PHE A 108 19.75 11.08 -0.56
C PHE A 108 20.01 9.56 -0.48
N PRO A 109 19.97 8.96 0.73
CA PRO A 109 20.11 7.52 0.86
C PRO A 109 19.02 6.80 0.05
N VAL A 110 19.42 5.74 -0.65
CA VAL A 110 18.51 4.88 -1.40
C VAL A 110 18.02 3.78 -0.47
N GLU A 111 16.73 3.78 -0.17
CA GLU A 111 16.10 2.76 0.65
C GLU A 111 15.17 1.88 -0.20
N CYS A 112 15.37 0.56 -0.12
CA CYS A 112 14.56 -0.43 -0.82
C CYS A 112 13.59 -1.10 0.15
N ARG A 113 12.68 -0.30 0.74
CA ARG A 113 11.64 -0.77 1.66
C ARG A 113 10.26 -0.27 1.22
N GLU A 114 9.23 -1.00 1.60
CA GLU A 114 7.84 -0.59 1.42
C GLU A 114 7.65 0.81 2.07
N PRO A 115 7.08 1.80 1.36
CA PRO A 115 6.91 3.12 1.92
C PRO A 115 6.00 3.05 3.15
N GLU A 116 6.55 3.46 4.30
CA GLU A 116 5.79 3.56 5.54
C GLU A 116 4.66 4.56 5.34
N ARG A 117 3.40 4.10 5.47
CA ARG A 117 2.26 5.01 5.40
C ARG A 117 2.35 5.93 6.61
N ARG A 118 2.54 7.22 6.36
CA ARG A 118 2.28 8.23 7.39
C ARG A 118 0.81 8.15 7.76
N VAL A 119 0.53 7.62 8.94
CA VAL A 119 -0.76 7.80 9.57
C VAL A 119 -0.81 9.26 9.98
N VAL A 120 -1.44 10.09 9.15
CA VAL A 120 -1.83 11.43 9.58
C VAL A 120 -2.93 11.20 10.60
N ASP A 121 -2.74 11.70 11.82
CA ASP A 121 -3.81 11.69 12.82
C ASP A 121 -5.05 12.31 12.18
N ALA A 122 -6.08 11.48 11.99
CA ALA A 122 -7.33 11.95 11.41
C ALA A 122 -7.93 12.94 12.40
N ASN A 123 -8.14 14.18 11.97
CA ASN A 123 -8.94 15.12 12.76
C ASN A 123 -10.32 14.48 12.95
N PRO A 124 -10.80 14.28 14.20
CA PRO A 124 -12.11 13.71 14.41
C PRO A 124 -13.15 14.66 13.81
N ILE A 125 -13.93 14.16 12.84
CA ILE A 125 -15.08 14.87 12.31
C ILE A 125 -16.08 15.03 13.46
N GLN A 126 -16.35 16.27 13.85
CA GLN A 126 -17.34 16.58 14.89
C GLN A 126 -18.70 16.78 14.21
N ASP A 127 -19.62 15.85 14.45
CA ASP A 127 -21.01 15.98 14.00
C ASP A 127 -21.69 17.17 14.70
N GLN A 128 -22.43 17.98 13.93
CA GLN A 128 -23.17 19.13 14.44
C GLN A 128 -24.66 19.03 14.11
N ILE A 129 -25.50 19.46 15.06
CA ILE A 129 -26.93 19.62 14.88
C ILE A 129 -27.20 21.13 14.79
N CYS A 130 -27.72 21.58 13.65
CA CYS A 130 -28.07 22.97 13.41
C CYS A 130 -29.58 23.17 13.45
N GLU A 131 -30.05 24.14 14.23
CA GLU A 131 -31.46 24.52 14.34
C GLU A 131 -31.63 25.96 13.84
N SER A 132 -32.60 26.19 12.95
CA SER A 132 -32.96 27.54 12.50
C SER A 132 -34.10 28.09 13.35
N ARG A 133 -33.88 29.25 13.98
CA ARG A 133 -34.88 29.92 14.84
C ARG A 133 -35.20 31.33 14.32
N PRO A 134 -36.49 31.73 14.30
CA PRO A 134 -36.86 33.10 13.96
C PRO A 134 -36.49 34.04 15.11
N ARG A 135 -35.75 35.12 14.80
CA ARG A 135 -35.36 36.19 15.72
C ARG A 135 -35.86 37.53 15.19
N ARG A 136 -36.36 38.38 16.09
CA ARG A 136 -36.81 39.72 15.72
C ARG A 136 -35.61 40.67 15.71
N GLU A 137 -35.28 41.21 14.55
CA GLU A 137 -34.22 42.20 14.36
C GLU A 137 -34.78 43.39 13.59
N GLY A 138 -34.63 44.60 14.12
CA GLY A 138 -35.04 45.84 13.43
C GLY A 138 -36.52 45.93 13.05
N GLY A 139 -37.41 45.16 13.69
CA GLY A 139 -38.84 45.12 13.37
C GLY A 139 -39.26 44.06 12.35
N ALA A 140 -38.30 43.35 11.74
CA ALA A 140 -38.53 42.20 10.87
C ALA A 140 -38.16 40.88 11.58
N VAL A 141 -38.58 39.75 11.03
CA VAL A 141 -38.18 38.41 11.49
C VAL A 141 -37.07 37.91 10.58
N ALA A 142 -35.89 37.66 11.16
CA ALA A 142 -34.75 37.01 10.51
C ALA A 142 -34.60 35.58 11.03
N PHE A 143 -34.19 34.63 10.20
CA PHE A 143 -33.90 33.27 10.63
C PHE A 143 -32.40 33.16 10.94
N VAL A 144 -32.07 32.84 12.19
CA VAL A 144 -30.70 32.63 12.64
C VAL A 144 -30.50 31.13 12.83
N THR A 145 -29.40 30.61 12.30
CA THR A 145 -29.03 29.20 12.45
C THR A 145 -28.00 29.06 13.56
N GLU A 146 -28.33 28.26 14.57
CA GLU A 146 -27.44 27.95 15.69
C GLU A 146 -27.06 26.46 15.61
N CYS A 147 -25.75 26.18 15.60
CA CYS A 147 -25.22 24.83 15.51
C CYS A 147 -24.57 24.40 16.83
N ARG A 148 -24.86 23.17 17.27
CA ARG A 148 -24.30 22.57 18.49
C ARG A 148 -23.71 21.17 18.20
N PRO A 149 -22.71 20.71 18.96
CA PRO A 149 -22.17 19.36 18.81
C PRO A 149 -23.25 18.31 19.02
N ALA A 150 -23.31 17.30 18.16
CA ALA A 150 -24.20 16.16 18.31
C ALA A 150 -23.80 15.39 19.59
N GLY A 151 -24.70 15.33 20.57
CA GLY A 151 -24.46 14.70 21.87
C GLY A 151 -24.24 15.68 23.04
N ALA A 152 -24.08 16.98 22.78
CA ALA A 152 -24.15 17.97 23.85
C ALA A 152 -25.57 17.97 24.46
N PRO A 153 -25.72 17.95 25.80
CA PRO A 153 -27.03 18.02 26.44
C PRO A 153 -27.73 19.29 25.98
N ALA A 154 -28.98 19.14 25.52
CA ALA A 154 -29.77 20.28 25.09
C ALA A 154 -29.94 21.22 26.29
N ASP A 155 -29.50 22.46 26.12
CA ASP A 155 -29.66 23.49 27.14
C ASP A 155 -31.17 23.67 27.37
N ARG A 156 -31.65 23.39 28.58
CA ARG A 156 -33.07 23.38 28.92
C ARG A 156 -33.60 24.81 29.09
N ASN A 157 -33.43 25.64 28.07
CA ASN A 157 -33.97 27.00 27.98
C ASN A 157 -35.37 26.96 27.34
N GLY A 158 -36.21 26.01 27.75
CA GLY A 158 -37.58 25.84 27.28
C GLY A 158 -38.60 26.14 28.38
N LEU A 159 -39.81 26.55 27.99
CA LEU A 159 -40.93 26.78 28.91
C LEU A 159 -41.28 25.45 29.61
N SER A 160 -41.04 25.38 30.92
CA SER A 160 -41.44 24.23 31.73
C SER A 160 -42.83 24.47 32.31
N ILE A 161 -43.79 23.63 31.92
CA ILE A 161 -45.14 23.65 32.48
C ILE A 161 -45.20 22.54 33.52
N ARG A 162 -45.37 22.92 34.80
CA ARG A 162 -45.69 21.97 35.86
C ARG A 162 -47.21 21.83 35.90
N ILE A 163 -47.70 20.63 35.61
CA ILE A 163 -49.11 20.29 35.78
C ILE A 163 -49.29 19.80 37.22
N PRO A 164 -50.14 20.45 38.03
CA PRO A 164 -50.48 19.92 39.35
C PRO A 164 -51.34 18.65 39.14
N VAL A 165 -50.87 17.53 39.68
CA VAL A 165 -51.69 16.33 39.86
C VAL A 165 -52.49 16.58 41.13
N GLY A 166 -53.80 16.77 40.99
CA GLY A 166 -54.72 16.85 42.12
C GLY A 166 -55.01 15.45 42.67
N ASP A 167 -55.09 15.35 44.00
CA ASP A 167 -55.48 14.15 44.76
C ASP A 167 -56.91 13.69 44.44
#